data_AF-D5DIJ4-F1
#
_entry.id   AF-D5DIJ4-F1
#
_cell.length_a   1.000
_cell.length_b   1.000
_cell.length_c   1.000
_cell.angle_alpha   90.00
_cell.angle_beta   90.00
_cell.angle_gamma   90.00
#
_symmetry.space_group_name_H-M   'P 1'
#
loop_
_entity.id
_entity.type
_entity.pdbx_description
1 polymer ?
#
loop_
_entity_poly.entity_id
_entity_poly.type
_entity_poly.pdbx_seq_one_letter_code
_entity_poly.pdbx_strand_id
1 'polypeptide(L)'
;MKELKRLEPLQAATKFIFKHYPNCQGALLAGSVVRGEATHTSDLDIVIFNDNFTSSFRESLIEFGWAIEVFAHNLTSYQAFFKSDCKRARPSLPRMISEGIILVDKGVMQAIKKEAKQLLEKGPEKWPEETIRLKRYFISDALDDLIGSSNKGESLFIANTLAYITHEFVLRTNGYWIGDSKWIVRSLNLYNERFSKEFVEAFDTFYKTGDKDKVIQLVDKVLAPHGGRLFEGFSLGKER
;
A
#
# COMPACT_ATOMS: atom_id res chain seq x y z
N MET A 1 -1.09 -36.71 6.63
CA MET A 1 -0.40 -36.03 5.51
C MET A 1 1.00 -35.67 6.00
N LYS A 2 2.07 -36.11 5.34
CA LYS A 2 3.43 -35.67 5.69
C LYS A 2 3.49 -34.16 5.43
N GLU A 3 3.76 -33.36 6.45
CA GLU A 3 4.19 -31.97 6.25
C GLU A 3 5.40 -32.03 5.31
N LEU A 4 5.21 -31.62 4.05
CA LEU A 4 6.32 -31.31 3.18
C LEU A 4 7.07 -30.18 3.88
N LYS A 5 8.21 -30.53 4.49
CA LYS A 5 9.05 -29.58 5.21
C LYS A 5 9.36 -28.43 4.26
N ARG A 6 8.71 -27.30 4.51
CA ARG A 6 8.85 -26.06 3.75
C ARG A 6 10.33 -25.74 3.64
N LEU A 7 10.84 -25.59 2.42
CA LEU A 7 12.22 -25.16 2.24
C LEU A 7 12.40 -23.77 2.85
N GLU A 8 13.60 -23.45 3.32
CA GLU A 8 13.89 -22.09 3.76
C GLU A 8 13.55 -21.08 2.65
N PRO A 9 12.96 -19.92 2.95
CA PRO A 9 12.36 -19.04 1.94
C PRO A 9 13.34 -18.66 0.82
N LEU A 10 14.56 -18.27 1.19
CA LEU A 10 15.60 -17.90 0.24
C LEU A 10 16.04 -19.09 -0.62
N GLN A 11 16.11 -20.29 -0.03
CA GLN A 11 16.45 -21.51 -0.77
C GLN A 11 15.35 -21.89 -1.76
N ALA A 12 14.07 -21.78 -1.35
CA ALA A 12 12.91 -22.04 -2.19
C ALA A 12 12.87 -21.08 -3.37
N ALA A 13 12.99 -19.76 -3.12
CA ALA A 13 12.97 -18.74 -4.15
C ALA A 13 14.14 -18.90 -5.15
N THR A 14 15.35 -19.16 -4.66
CA THR A 14 16.52 -19.40 -5.51
C THR A 14 16.32 -20.65 -6.39
N LYS A 15 15.86 -21.77 -5.81
CA LYS A 15 15.57 -22.99 -6.59
C LYS A 15 14.48 -22.76 -7.64
N PHE A 16 13.44 -22.01 -7.28
CA PHE A 16 12.36 -21.65 -8.20
C PHE A 16 12.88 -20.86 -9.41
N ILE A 17 13.68 -19.83 -9.18
CA ILE A 17 14.28 -19.03 -10.26
C ILE A 17 15.16 -19.88 -11.19
N PHE A 18 16.06 -20.70 -10.63
CA PHE A 18 16.95 -21.53 -11.46
C PHE A 18 16.20 -22.61 -12.25
N LYS A 19 15.08 -23.10 -11.73
CA LYS A 19 14.26 -24.12 -12.40
C LYS A 19 13.45 -23.53 -13.56
N HIS A 20 12.79 -22.39 -13.36
CA HIS A 20 11.79 -21.86 -14.30
C HIS A 20 12.28 -20.68 -15.13
N TYR A 21 13.23 -19.91 -14.61
CA TYR A 21 13.75 -18.70 -15.27
C TYR A 21 15.28 -18.67 -15.30
N PRO A 22 15.98 -19.73 -15.73
CA PRO A 22 17.45 -19.83 -15.68
C PRO A 22 18.16 -18.72 -16.46
N ASN A 23 17.47 -18.13 -17.44
CA ASN A 23 18.03 -17.13 -18.33
C ASN A 23 17.68 -15.68 -17.96
N CYS A 24 16.90 -15.43 -16.89
CA CYS A 24 16.51 -14.06 -16.51
C CYS A 24 17.72 -13.15 -16.27
N GLN A 25 17.53 -11.86 -16.56
CA GLN A 25 18.52 -10.80 -16.36
C GLN A 25 18.61 -10.40 -14.89
N GLY A 26 17.50 -10.48 -14.16
CA GLY A 26 17.47 -10.17 -12.75
C GLY A 26 16.29 -10.83 -12.05
N ALA A 27 16.47 -11.18 -10.78
CA ALA A 27 15.40 -11.68 -9.94
C ALA A 27 15.64 -11.27 -8.49
N LEU A 28 14.57 -11.01 -7.75
CA LEU A 28 14.62 -10.77 -6.32
C LEU A 28 13.47 -11.45 -5.59
N LEU A 29 13.72 -11.81 -4.33
CA LEU A 29 12.70 -12.14 -3.36
C LEU A 29 12.30 -10.85 -2.66
N ALA A 30 11.01 -10.61 -2.48
CA ALA A 30 10.46 -9.42 -1.82
C ALA A 30 9.47 -9.84 -0.72
N GLY A 31 8.67 -8.88 -0.27
CA GLY A 31 7.51 -9.18 0.56
C GLY A 31 7.80 -9.32 2.05
N SER A 32 6.83 -9.90 2.75
CA SER A 32 6.85 -10.03 4.21
C SER A 32 8.03 -10.85 4.74
N VAL A 33 8.48 -11.84 3.95
CA VAL A 33 9.64 -12.69 4.27
C VAL A 33 10.92 -11.87 4.40
N VAL A 34 11.20 -11.00 3.43
CA VAL A 34 12.43 -10.19 3.43
C VAL A 34 12.44 -9.18 4.58
N ARG A 35 11.27 -8.68 4.98
CA ARG A 35 11.14 -7.75 6.11
C ARG A 35 11.17 -8.43 7.48
N GLY A 36 11.25 -9.76 7.56
CA GLY A 36 11.17 -10.49 8.83
C GLY A 36 9.76 -10.49 9.47
N GLU A 37 8.73 -10.20 8.67
CA GLU A 37 7.33 -10.09 9.09
C GLU A 37 6.48 -11.28 8.62
N ALA A 38 7.13 -12.36 8.18
CA ALA A 38 6.44 -13.52 7.63
C ALA A 38 5.63 -14.26 8.70
N THR A 39 4.45 -14.73 8.30
CA THR A 39 3.60 -15.63 9.09
C THR A 39 3.57 -17.01 8.44
N HIS A 40 2.92 -17.98 9.09
CA HIS A 40 2.69 -19.31 8.51
C HIS A 40 1.87 -19.26 7.20
N THR A 41 1.10 -18.19 6.98
CA THR A 41 0.33 -17.95 5.74
C THR A 41 1.04 -17.04 4.73
N SER A 42 2.28 -16.59 4.99
CA SER A 42 3.01 -15.74 4.05
C SER A 42 3.38 -16.52 2.79
N ASP A 43 3.29 -15.84 1.66
CA ASP A 43 3.78 -16.23 0.34
C ASP A 43 5.23 -15.77 0.11
N LEU A 44 5.81 -16.22 -1.02
CA LEU A 44 7.03 -15.66 -1.59
C LEU A 44 6.65 -14.72 -2.73
N ASP A 45 6.88 -13.42 -2.53
CA ASP A 45 6.81 -12.42 -3.60
C ASP A 45 8.12 -12.46 -4.41
N ILE A 46 8.08 -12.90 -5.67
CA ILE A 46 9.26 -13.00 -6.53
C ILE A 46 9.11 -12.05 -7.72
N VAL A 47 10.01 -11.08 -7.84
CA VAL A 47 10.04 -10.15 -8.99
C VAL A 47 11.12 -10.61 -9.96
N ILE A 48 10.77 -10.75 -11.23
CA ILE A 48 11.63 -11.30 -12.29
C ILE A 48 11.73 -10.32 -13.44
N PHE A 49 12.95 -10.11 -13.91
CA PHE A 49 13.29 -9.32 -15.09
C PHE A 49 13.83 -10.23 -16.18
N ASN A 50 13.08 -10.35 -17.29
CA ASN A 50 13.50 -11.13 -18.46
C ASN A 50 13.17 -10.40 -19.77
N ASP A 51 14.17 -10.14 -20.60
CA ASP A 51 13.97 -9.47 -21.90
C ASP A 51 13.13 -10.28 -22.89
N ASN A 52 13.07 -11.60 -22.70
CA ASN A 52 12.25 -12.48 -23.55
C ASN A 52 10.74 -12.36 -23.25
N PHE A 53 10.34 -11.65 -22.19
CA PHE A 53 8.92 -11.42 -21.91
C PHE A 53 8.34 -10.37 -22.86
N THR A 54 7.31 -10.76 -23.61
CA THR A 54 6.57 -9.88 -24.52
C THR A 54 5.64 -8.92 -23.78
N SER A 55 5.20 -9.28 -22.58
CA SER A 55 4.37 -8.46 -21.69
C SER A 55 4.67 -8.76 -20.22
N SER A 56 4.29 -7.85 -19.32
CA SER A 56 4.31 -8.15 -17.89
C SER A 56 3.15 -9.06 -17.51
N PHE A 57 3.38 -9.95 -16.55
CA PHE A 57 2.33 -10.81 -16.01
C PHE A 57 2.52 -11.05 -14.51
N ARG A 58 1.43 -11.49 -13.87
CA ARG A 58 1.45 -12.05 -12.52
C ARG A 58 0.95 -13.48 -12.54
N GLU A 59 1.60 -14.33 -11.77
CA GLU A 59 1.24 -15.74 -11.66
C GLU A 59 1.33 -16.16 -10.20
N SER A 60 0.38 -16.97 -9.74
CA SER A 60 0.38 -17.55 -8.40
C SER A 60 0.40 -19.07 -8.51
N LEU A 61 1.33 -19.71 -7.80
CA LEU A 61 1.48 -21.16 -7.82
C LEU A 61 1.99 -21.71 -6.48
N ILE A 62 1.96 -23.03 -6.33
CA ILE A 62 2.45 -23.72 -5.13
C ILE A 62 3.66 -24.58 -5.50
N GLU A 63 4.82 -24.29 -4.92
CA GLU A 63 6.02 -25.10 -5.10
C GLU A 63 6.92 -25.05 -3.86
N PHE A 64 7.69 -26.12 -3.61
CA PHE A 64 8.60 -26.22 -2.45
C PHE A 64 7.95 -25.98 -1.07
N GLY A 65 6.63 -26.20 -0.97
CA GLY A 65 5.84 -25.94 0.23
C GLY A 65 5.51 -24.46 0.45
N TRP A 66 5.63 -23.61 -0.58
CA TRP A 66 5.27 -22.19 -0.55
C TRP A 66 4.17 -21.87 -1.57
N ALA A 67 3.25 -20.98 -1.18
CA ALA A 67 2.60 -20.11 -2.15
C ALA A 67 3.63 -19.11 -2.68
N ILE A 68 3.73 -19.01 -4.00
CA ILE A 68 4.66 -18.14 -4.70
C ILE A 68 3.84 -17.23 -5.60
N GLU A 69 4.02 -15.92 -5.45
CA GLU A 69 3.51 -14.92 -6.37
C GLU A 69 4.66 -14.38 -7.23
N VAL A 70 4.56 -14.58 -8.54
CA VAL A 70 5.53 -14.10 -9.52
C VAL A 70 5.06 -12.77 -10.09
N PHE A 71 5.96 -11.79 -10.13
CA PHE A 71 5.79 -10.49 -10.78
C PHE A 71 6.83 -10.39 -11.90
N ALA A 72 6.41 -10.74 -13.11
CA ALA A 72 7.30 -10.86 -14.25
C ALA A 72 7.25 -9.61 -15.13
N HIS A 73 8.42 -9.06 -15.42
CA HIS A 73 8.60 -7.87 -16.25
C HIS A 73 9.77 -8.06 -17.22
N ASN A 74 9.72 -7.40 -18.38
CA ASN A 74 10.94 -7.09 -19.13
C ASN A 74 11.55 -5.77 -18.63
N LEU A 75 12.70 -5.36 -19.18
CA LEU A 75 13.45 -4.18 -18.71
C LEU A 75 12.82 -2.82 -19.01
N THR A 76 11.65 -2.76 -19.66
CA THR A 76 10.92 -1.50 -19.92
C THR A 76 9.52 -1.52 -19.31
N SER A 77 8.86 -2.67 -19.28
CA SER A 77 7.46 -2.81 -18.86
C SER A 77 7.21 -2.47 -17.39
N TYR A 78 8.17 -2.72 -16.49
CA TYR A 78 8.02 -2.38 -15.06
C TYR A 78 7.84 -0.88 -14.81
N GLN A 79 8.35 -0.02 -15.71
CA GLN A 79 8.27 1.44 -15.56
C GLN A 79 6.82 1.95 -15.64
N ALA A 80 5.96 1.28 -16.42
CA ALA A 80 4.54 1.58 -16.46
C ALA A 80 3.87 1.31 -15.10
N PHE A 81 4.31 0.26 -14.39
CA PHE A 81 3.82 -0.06 -13.05
C PHE A 81 4.36 0.93 -12.01
N PHE A 82 5.62 1.35 -12.09
CA PHE A 82 6.16 2.43 -11.26
C PHE A 82 5.33 3.72 -11.40
N LYS A 83 5.03 4.12 -12.64
CA LYS A 83 4.20 5.29 -12.92
C LYS A 83 2.79 5.14 -12.35
N SER A 84 2.17 3.97 -12.56
CA SER A 84 0.82 3.68 -12.02
C SER A 84 0.80 3.74 -10.50
N ASP A 85 1.78 3.12 -9.84
CA ASP A 85 1.96 3.12 -8.39
C ASP A 85 2.16 4.52 -7.82
N CYS A 86 2.97 5.34 -8.48
CA CYS A 86 3.17 6.73 -8.10
C CYS A 86 1.87 7.54 -8.25
N LYS A 87 1.15 7.37 -9.37
CA LYS A 87 -0.11 8.08 -9.65
C LYS A 87 -1.18 7.79 -8.60
N ARG A 88 -1.31 6.53 -8.17
CA ARG A 88 -2.23 6.11 -7.09
C ARG A 88 -1.65 6.29 -5.68
N ALA A 89 -0.43 6.80 -5.56
CA ALA A 89 0.32 6.98 -4.32
C ALA A 89 0.52 5.70 -3.48
N ARG A 90 0.50 4.52 -4.10
CA ARG A 90 0.75 3.22 -3.47
C ARG A 90 1.97 2.58 -4.14
N PRO A 91 3.19 2.75 -3.59
CA PRO A 91 4.43 2.34 -4.24
C PRO A 91 4.73 0.85 -4.05
N SER A 92 3.83 -0.04 -4.47
CA SER A 92 3.94 -1.50 -4.27
C SER A 92 5.18 -2.09 -4.93
N LEU A 93 5.34 -1.94 -6.26
CA LEU A 93 6.48 -2.50 -6.99
C LEU A 93 7.80 -1.78 -6.66
N PRO A 94 7.87 -0.43 -6.57
CA PRO A 94 9.08 0.24 -6.11
C PRO A 94 9.54 -0.27 -4.74
N ARG A 95 8.61 -0.48 -3.81
CA ARG A 95 8.94 -1.00 -2.48
C ARG A 95 9.46 -2.43 -2.51
N MET A 96 8.76 -3.33 -3.21
CA MET A 96 9.21 -4.72 -3.37
C MET A 96 10.64 -4.79 -3.92
N ILE A 97 10.93 -3.97 -4.93
CA ILE A 97 12.26 -3.93 -5.56
C ILE A 97 13.31 -3.34 -4.62
N SER A 98 13.01 -2.20 -3.99
CA SER A 98 13.96 -1.50 -3.11
C SER A 98 14.35 -2.36 -1.90
N GLU A 99 13.38 -3.00 -1.26
CA GLU A 99 13.57 -3.82 -0.06
C GLU A 99 14.08 -5.24 -0.39
N GLY A 100 13.77 -5.77 -1.58
CA GLY A 100 13.97 -7.18 -1.93
C GLY A 100 15.42 -7.66 -1.94
N ILE A 101 15.63 -8.93 -1.60
CA ILE A 101 16.93 -9.60 -1.66
C ILE A 101 17.16 -10.09 -3.09
N ILE A 102 18.26 -9.67 -3.70
CA ILE A 102 18.62 -10.08 -5.06
C ILE A 102 19.00 -11.57 -5.06
N LEU A 103 18.35 -12.33 -5.95
CA LEU A 103 18.60 -13.76 -6.19
C LEU A 103 19.49 -13.96 -7.42
N VAL A 104 19.28 -13.14 -8.46
CA VAL A 104 20.04 -13.13 -9.72
C VAL A 104 20.25 -11.69 -10.16
N ASP A 105 21.47 -11.37 -10.62
CA ASP A 105 21.78 -10.09 -11.24
C ASP A 105 22.78 -10.27 -12.38
N LYS A 106 22.37 -10.00 -13.62
CA LYS A 106 23.21 -9.93 -14.81
C LYS A 106 23.56 -8.48 -15.19
N GLY A 107 23.55 -7.57 -14.21
CA GLY A 107 23.96 -6.17 -14.36
C GLY A 107 22.80 -5.16 -14.42
N VAL A 108 21.56 -5.59 -14.14
CA VAL A 108 20.36 -4.73 -14.22
C VAL A 108 19.84 -4.33 -12.85
N MET A 109 20.04 -5.14 -11.81
CA MET A 109 19.30 -4.97 -10.56
C MET A 109 19.72 -3.72 -9.78
N GLN A 110 21.01 -3.37 -9.79
CA GLN A 110 21.48 -2.19 -9.06
C GLN A 110 20.85 -0.88 -9.56
N ALA A 111 20.72 -0.72 -10.89
CA ALA A 111 20.09 0.45 -11.48
C ALA A 111 18.59 0.51 -11.13
N ILE A 112 17.88 -0.60 -11.28
CA ILE A 112 16.44 -0.69 -11.00
C ILE A 112 16.15 -0.46 -9.50
N LYS A 113 16.97 -1.01 -8.59
CA LYS A 113 16.85 -0.75 -7.15
C LYS A 113 17.13 0.70 -6.79
N LYS A 114 18.10 1.34 -7.45
CA LYS A 114 18.40 2.77 -7.27
C LYS A 114 17.21 3.63 -7.71
N GLU A 115 16.64 3.36 -8.88
CA GLU A 115 15.43 4.06 -9.37
C GLU A 115 14.27 3.90 -8.38
N ALA A 116 14.00 2.67 -7.93
CA ALA A 116 12.95 2.38 -6.96
C ALA A 116 13.13 3.15 -5.65
N LYS A 117 14.37 3.20 -5.13
CA LYS A 117 14.70 3.96 -3.92
C LYS A 117 14.49 5.47 -4.11
N GLN A 118 14.94 6.03 -5.23
CA GLN A 118 14.75 7.44 -5.55
C GLN A 118 13.27 7.81 -5.66
N LEU A 119 12.44 6.93 -6.23
CA LEU A 119 10.99 7.12 -6.26
C LEU A 119 10.42 7.15 -4.84
N LEU A 120 10.78 6.18 -3.99
CA LEU A 120 10.28 6.12 -2.61
C LEU A 120 10.67 7.37 -1.81
N GLU A 121 11.90 7.85 -1.94
CA GLU A 121 12.40 9.06 -1.28
C GLU A 121 11.71 10.34 -1.79
N LYS A 122 11.31 10.38 -3.07
CA LYS A 122 10.64 11.55 -3.67
C LYS A 122 9.24 11.79 -3.10
N GLY A 123 8.52 10.74 -2.71
CA GLY A 123 7.11 10.83 -2.29
C GLY A 123 6.12 10.98 -3.47
N PRO A 124 4.81 10.88 -3.20
CA PRO A 124 3.77 11.08 -4.21
C PRO A 124 3.70 12.53 -4.67
N GLU A 125 3.11 12.74 -5.84
CA GLU A 125 2.77 14.08 -6.31
C GLU A 125 1.79 14.76 -5.34
N LYS A 126 2.06 16.05 -5.09
CA LYS A 126 1.20 16.91 -4.28
C LYS A 126 -0.17 17.01 -4.93
N TRP A 127 -1.21 16.94 -4.10
CA TRP A 127 -2.55 17.23 -4.59
C TRP A 127 -2.70 18.72 -4.90
N PRO A 128 -3.41 19.07 -5.99
CA PRO A 128 -3.86 20.44 -6.19
C PRO A 128 -4.93 20.79 -5.14
N GLU A 129 -5.08 22.08 -4.87
CA GLU A 129 -6.03 22.61 -3.87
C GLU A 129 -7.46 22.11 -4.08
N GLU A 130 -7.87 21.97 -5.34
CA GLU A 130 -9.17 21.45 -5.75
C GLU A 130 -9.39 20.00 -5.28
N THR A 131 -8.35 19.17 -5.34
CA THR A 131 -8.42 17.78 -4.85
C THR A 131 -8.47 17.75 -3.33
N ILE A 132 -7.73 18.61 -2.64
CA ILE A 132 -7.78 18.75 -1.17
C ILE A 132 -9.20 19.16 -0.76
N ARG A 133 -9.78 20.17 -1.41
CA ARG A 133 -11.16 20.62 -1.17
C ARG A 133 -12.18 19.50 -1.41
N LEU A 134 -12.04 18.75 -2.50
CA LEU A 134 -12.91 17.62 -2.84
C LEU A 134 -12.85 16.51 -1.78
N LYS A 135 -11.64 16.11 -1.38
CA LYS A 135 -11.44 15.08 -0.36
C LYS A 135 -11.97 15.53 1.01
N ARG A 136 -11.72 16.80 1.38
CA ARG A 136 -12.24 17.40 2.62
C ARG A 136 -13.76 17.35 2.69
N TYR A 137 -14.45 17.63 1.57
CA TYR A 137 -15.90 17.48 1.47
C TYR A 137 -16.34 16.04 1.73
N PHE A 138 -15.80 15.06 1.00
CA PHE A 138 -16.19 13.64 1.18
C PHE A 138 -15.88 13.09 2.58
N ILE A 139 -14.81 13.56 3.22
CA ILE A 139 -14.51 13.19 4.61
C ILE A 139 -15.54 13.79 5.57
N SER A 140 -15.95 15.05 5.33
CA SER A 140 -16.95 15.73 6.16
C SER A 140 -18.32 15.07 6.04
N ASP A 141 -18.73 14.75 4.81
CA ASP A 141 -19.97 14.06 4.49
C ASP A 141 -20.05 12.69 5.19
N ALA A 142 -19.02 11.85 5.02
CA ALA A 142 -18.94 10.56 5.69
C ALA A 142 -18.87 10.67 7.23
N LEU A 143 -18.30 11.76 7.76
CA LEU A 143 -18.27 12.00 9.20
C LEU A 143 -19.66 12.36 9.74
N ASP A 144 -20.39 13.23 9.04
CA ASP A 144 -21.75 13.60 9.43
C ASP A 144 -22.70 12.39 9.33
N ASP A 145 -22.54 11.52 8.32
CA ASP A 145 -23.22 10.23 8.23
C ASP A 145 -22.92 9.34 9.45
N LEU A 146 -21.65 9.24 9.87
CA LEU A 146 -21.29 8.45 11.05
C LEU A 146 -21.97 9.03 12.29
N ILE A 147 -21.95 10.35 12.47
CA ILE A 147 -22.57 11.04 13.62
C ILE A 147 -24.08 10.73 13.65
N GLY A 148 -24.76 10.88 12.52
CA GLY A 148 -26.21 10.69 12.41
C GLY A 148 -26.69 9.23 12.41
N SER A 149 -25.83 8.26 12.08
CA SER A 149 -26.25 6.87 11.98
C SER A 149 -26.62 6.26 13.34
N SER A 150 -27.81 5.69 13.45
CA SER A 150 -28.24 4.85 14.59
C SER A 150 -28.17 3.35 14.29
N ASN A 151 -27.93 3.00 13.02
CA ASN A 151 -27.82 1.62 12.57
C ASN A 151 -26.38 1.13 12.73
N LYS A 152 -26.19 0.09 13.55
CA LYS A 152 -24.87 -0.50 13.80
C LYS A 152 -24.20 -1.00 12.51
N GLY A 153 -24.94 -1.64 11.61
CA GLY A 153 -24.42 -2.15 10.36
C GLY A 153 -23.87 -1.02 9.48
N GLU A 154 -24.66 0.02 9.26
CA GLU A 154 -24.23 1.21 8.50
C GLU A 154 -22.99 1.87 9.14
N SER A 155 -23.02 2.07 10.46
CA SER A 155 -21.93 2.70 11.20
C SER A 155 -20.59 1.96 11.00
N LEU A 156 -20.60 0.62 10.94
CA LEU A 156 -19.38 -0.17 10.67
C LEU A 156 -18.78 0.13 9.29
N PHE A 157 -19.61 0.22 8.25
CA PHE A 157 -19.14 0.49 6.89
C PHE A 157 -18.75 1.95 6.68
N ILE A 158 -19.45 2.89 7.33
CA ILE A 158 -19.07 4.31 7.33
C ILE A 158 -17.72 4.48 8.03
N ALA A 159 -17.52 3.87 9.21
CA ALA A 159 -16.24 3.95 9.91
C ALA A 159 -15.08 3.32 9.10
N ASN A 160 -15.31 2.21 8.41
CA ASN A 160 -14.32 1.63 7.50
C ASN A 160 -13.98 2.59 6.34
N THR A 161 -14.99 3.26 5.77
CA THR A 161 -14.80 4.28 4.74
C THR A 161 -13.98 5.44 5.27
N LEU A 162 -14.34 6.00 6.43
CA LEU A 162 -13.62 7.08 7.11
C LEU A 162 -12.17 6.71 7.39
N ALA A 163 -11.90 5.51 7.93
CA ALA A 163 -10.54 5.05 8.15
C ALA A 163 -9.72 5.08 6.85
N TYR A 164 -10.31 4.63 5.75
CA TYR A 164 -9.63 4.65 4.47
C TYR A 164 -9.43 6.09 3.93
N ILE A 165 -10.45 6.94 3.89
CA ILE A 165 -10.29 8.28 3.28
C ILE A 165 -9.49 9.26 4.16
N THR A 166 -9.54 9.12 5.49
CA THR A 166 -8.79 9.96 6.43
C THR A 166 -7.30 9.62 6.43
N HIS A 167 -6.91 8.32 6.38
CA HIS A 167 -5.49 7.95 6.25
C HIS A 167 -4.91 8.41 4.90
N GLU A 168 -5.70 8.31 3.83
CA GLU A 168 -5.28 8.78 2.51
C GLU A 168 -5.02 10.29 2.58
N PHE A 169 -5.96 11.04 3.14
CA PHE A 169 -5.88 12.48 3.21
C PHE A 169 -4.65 12.97 3.97
N VAL A 170 -4.47 12.51 5.22
CA VAL A 170 -3.34 12.96 6.06
C VAL A 170 -1.99 12.63 5.42
N LEU A 171 -1.84 11.45 4.82
CA LEU A 171 -0.57 11.08 4.19
C LEU A 171 -0.35 11.88 2.90
N ARG A 172 -1.38 12.04 2.06
CA ARG A 172 -1.25 12.75 0.78
C ARG A 172 -1.00 14.24 0.95
N THR A 173 -1.66 14.90 1.91
CA THR A 173 -1.41 16.33 2.18
C THR A 173 -0.03 16.57 2.81
N ASN A 174 0.59 15.56 3.40
CA ASN A 174 1.94 15.62 3.96
C ASN A 174 3.03 15.08 3.01
N GLY A 175 2.70 14.67 1.79
CA GLY A 175 3.68 14.14 0.82
C GLY A 175 4.19 12.73 1.15
N TYR A 176 3.39 11.92 1.85
CA TYR A 176 3.69 10.53 2.17
C TYR A 176 2.88 9.56 1.31
N TRP A 177 3.49 8.43 0.97
CA TRP A 177 2.84 7.32 0.31
C TRP A 177 1.72 6.74 1.16
N ILE A 178 0.59 6.40 0.55
CA ILE A 178 -0.54 5.80 1.24
C ILE A 178 -0.38 4.28 1.37
N GLY A 179 -1.25 3.67 2.16
CA GLY A 179 -1.29 2.23 2.35
C GLY A 179 -2.54 1.60 1.76
N ASP A 180 -2.57 0.28 1.76
CA ASP A 180 -3.77 -0.50 1.51
C ASP A 180 -3.79 -1.71 2.44
N SER A 181 -4.96 -2.05 2.99
CA SER A 181 -5.08 -3.10 4.02
C SER A 181 -4.03 -2.92 5.14
N LYS A 182 -3.18 -3.92 5.38
CA LYS A 182 -2.07 -3.90 6.37
C LYS A 182 -1.13 -2.70 6.22
N TRP A 183 -0.97 -2.19 5.00
CA TRP A 183 -0.09 -1.06 4.74
C TRP A 183 -0.63 0.27 5.22
N ILE A 184 -1.92 0.39 5.56
CA ILE A 184 -2.47 1.64 6.13
C ILE A 184 -1.69 1.99 7.41
N VAL A 185 -1.60 1.05 8.36
CA VAL A 185 -0.87 1.25 9.63
C VAL A 185 0.63 1.42 9.40
N ARG A 186 1.22 0.67 8.47
CA ARG A 186 2.65 0.77 8.17
C ARG A 186 3.02 2.12 7.58
N SER A 187 2.23 2.63 6.65
CA SER A 187 2.43 3.95 6.06
C SER A 187 2.20 5.07 7.08
N LEU A 188 1.21 4.92 7.97
CA LEU A 188 1.01 5.84 9.10
C LEU A 188 2.21 5.84 10.07
N ASN A 189 2.80 4.68 10.37
CA ASN A 189 4.02 4.59 11.18
C ASN A 189 5.22 5.28 10.51
N LEU A 190 5.38 5.14 9.18
CA LEU A 190 6.43 5.83 8.43
C LEU A 190 6.26 7.36 8.43
N TYR A 191 5.02 7.84 8.55
CA TYR A 191 4.72 9.26 8.70
C TYR A 191 4.97 9.74 10.14
N ASN A 192 4.30 9.11 11.11
CA ASN A 192 4.39 9.45 12.52
C ASN A 192 3.80 8.32 13.38
N GLU A 193 4.65 7.63 14.13
CA GLU A 193 4.23 6.48 14.96
C GLU A 193 3.21 6.85 16.04
N ARG A 194 3.33 8.03 16.66
CA ARG A 194 2.38 8.50 17.68
C ARG A 194 0.99 8.74 17.07
N PHE A 195 0.93 9.39 15.91
CA PHE A 195 -0.31 9.59 15.17
C PHE A 195 -0.91 8.26 14.72
N SER A 196 -0.08 7.30 14.28
CA SER A 196 -0.56 5.97 13.92
C SER A 196 -1.24 5.25 15.09
N LYS A 197 -0.69 5.37 16.32
CA LYS A 197 -1.32 4.80 17.52
C LYS A 197 -2.66 5.46 17.83
N GLU A 198 -2.71 6.79 17.78
CA GLU A 198 -3.96 7.56 17.95
C GLU A 198 -5.02 7.18 16.90
N PHE A 199 -4.60 7.03 15.64
CA PHE A 199 -5.47 6.62 14.54
C PHE A 199 -6.08 5.23 14.78
N VAL A 200 -5.25 4.24 15.12
CA VAL A 200 -5.72 2.87 15.40
C VAL A 200 -6.63 2.85 16.63
N GLU A 201 -6.27 3.57 17.69
CA GLU A 201 -7.06 3.62 18.93
C GLU A 201 -8.47 4.19 18.71
N ALA A 202 -8.61 5.22 17.86
CA ALA A 202 -9.91 5.82 17.55
C ALA A 202 -10.86 4.79 16.94
N PHE A 203 -10.43 4.09 15.90
CA PHE A 203 -11.26 3.09 15.22
C PHE A 203 -11.43 1.81 16.05
N ASP A 204 -10.41 1.36 16.79
CA ASP A 204 -10.52 0.22 17.70
C ASP A 204 -11.56 0.47 18.81
N THR A 205 -11.56 1.68 19.40
CA THR A 205 -12.57 2.10 20.39
C THR A 205 -13.97 2.02 19.79
N PHE A 206 -14.16 2.58 18.59
CA PHE A 206 -15.44 2.50 17.87
C PHE A 206 -15.87 1.05 17.61
N TYR A 207 -14.98 0.19 17.07
CA TYR A 207 -15.34 -1.19 16.76
C TYR A 207 -15.69 -2.03 18.01
N LYS A 208 -15.09 -1.72 19.16
CA LYS A 208 -15.36 -2.41 20.43
C LYS A 208 -16.64 -1.95 21.10
N THR A 209 -16.93 -0.65 21.06
CA THR A 209 -17.94 -0.03 21.95
C THR A 209 -19.09 0.65 21.20
N GLY A 210 -18.90 0.99 19.92
CA GLY A 210 -19.79 1.86 19.16
C GLY A 210 -19.60 3.36 19.44
N ASP A 211 -18.68 3.74 20.35
CA ASP A 211 -18.36 5.14 20.64
C ASP A 211 -17.68 5.81 19.43
N LYS A 212 -18.25 6.93 18.99
CA LYS A 212 -17.84 7.68 17.80
C LYS A 212 -16.88 8.83 18.14
N ASP A 213 -16.78 9.23 19.41
CA ASP A 213 -16.15 10.49 19.80
C ASP A 213 -14.69 10.58 19.39
N LYS A 214 -13.91 9.50 19.56
CA LYS A 214 -12.51 9.47 19.15
C LYS A 214 -12.34 9.54 17.63
N VAL A 215 -13.24 8.92 16.86
CA VAL A 215 -13.22 9.02 15.39
C VAL A 215 -13.50 10.45 14.96
N ILE A 216 -14.51 11.08 15.57
CA ILE A 216 -14.87 12.49 15.30
C ILE A 216 -13.68 13.41 15.58
N GLN A 217 -13.09 13.31 16.77
CA GLN A 217 -11.94 14.14 17.17
C GLN A 217 -10.73 13.95 16.25
N LEU A 218 -10.43 12.70 15.86
CA LEU A 218 -9.34 12.39 14.94
C LEU A 218 -9.56 13.03 13.57
N VAL A 219 -10.76 12.88 13.00
CA VAL A 219 -11.09 13.44 11.68
C VAL A 219 -11.04 14.97 11.71
N ASP A 220 -11.61 15.60 12.74
CA ASP A 220 -11.56 17.05 12.91
C ASP A 220 -10.13 17.57 13.02
N LYS A 221 -9.27 16.88 13.78
CA LYS A 221 -7.84 17.19 13.89
C LYS A 221 -7.12 17.11 12.55
N VAL A 222 -7.43 16.09 11.73
CA VAL A 222 -6.83 15.92 10.40
C VAL A 222 -7.29 17.00 9.43
N LEU A 223 -8.54 17.44 9.52
CA LEU A 223 -9.08 18.47 8.62
C LEU A 223 -8.74 19.91 9.06
N ALA A 224 -8.48 20.16 10.35
CA ALA A 224 -8.26 21.50 10.89
C ALA A 224 -7.16 22.32 10.16
N PRO A 225 -5.97 21.76 9.83
CA PRO A 225 -4.95 22.48 9.06
C PRO A 225 -5.36 22.87 7.64
N HIS A 226 -6.42 22.25 7.12
CA HIS A 226 -6.97 22.45 5.78
C HIS A 226 -8.34 23.15 5.82
N GLY A 227 -8.60 23.92 6.90
CA GLY A 227 -9.81 24.72 7.06
C GLY A 227 -11.02 23.97 7.61
N GLY A 228 -10.82 22.81 8.25
CA GLY A 228 -11.86 22.06 8.97
C GLY A 228 -12.85 21.31 8.06
N ARG A 229 -14.00 20.95 8.61
CA ARG A 229 -15.09 20.31 7.85
C ARG A 229 -15.58 21.23 6.71
N LEU A 230 -16.11 20.62 5.65
CA LEU A 230 -16.64 21.33 4.50
C LEU A 230 -17.96 20.71 4.04
N PHE A 231 -19.01 21.52 4.10
CA PHE A 231 -20.28 21.25 3.46
C PHE A 231 -20.77 22.52 2.74
N GLU A 232 -20.95 23.61 3.49
CA GLU A 232 -21.38 24.89 2.96
C GLU A 232 -20.40 25.42 1.90
N GLY A 233 -20.95 25.87 0.76
CA GLY A 233 -20.16 26.40 -0.35
C GLY A 233 -19.40 25.35 -1.15
N PHE A 234 -19.55 24.04 -0.86
CA PHE A 234 -19.06 23.00 -1.78
C PHE A 234 -19.89 22.97 -3.06
N SER A 235 -19.21 22.80 -4.19
CA SER A 235 -19.84 22.64 -5.51
C SER A 235 -18.88 21.93 -6.45
N LEU A 236 -19.45 21.14 -7.36
CA LEU A 236 -18.76 20.42 -8.43
C LEU A 236 -19.61 20.55 -9.71
N GLY A 237 -18.98 20.85 -10.85
CA GLY A 237 -19.66 20.93 -12.15
C GLY A 237 -20.58 22.14 -12.35
N LYS A 238 -20.77 23.00 -11.35
CA LYS A 238 -21.47 24.28 -11.51
C LYS A 238 -20.51 25.29 -12.16
N GLU A 239 -20.77 25.66 -13.41
CA GLU A 239 -20.09 26.79 -14.05
C GLU A 239 -20.34 28.06 -13.22
N ARG A 240 -19.30 28.88 -13.04
CA ARG A 240 -19.41 30.17 -12.35
C ARG A 240 -20.08 31.19 -13.25
#